data_AF-A0A4W5R1Z3-F1
#
_entry.id   AF-A0A4W5R1Z3-F1
#
_cell.length_a   1.000
_cell.length_b   1.000
_cell.length_c   1.000
_cell.angle_alpha   90.00
_cell.angle_beta   90.00
_cell.angle_gamma   90.00
#
_symmetry.space_group_name_H-M   'P 1'
#
loop_
_entity.id
_entity.type
_entity.pdbx_description
1 polymer ?
#
loop_
_entity_poly.entity_id
_entity_poly.type
_entity_poly.pdbx_seq_one_letter_code
_entity_poly.pdbx_strand_id
1 'polypeptide(L)'
;MLTEDNYTRAVDWWGMGVLIFEMLVGESPFPGEIEEVLDSIVNDDVHYPGCLSPDSISITQKTINWDALLTRKCKPPFLTKIKESVDVSKFDSEFTTLQPTLPPPPVSCSLSPEQQDAFTD
;
A
#
# COMPACT_ATOMS: atom_id res chain seq x y z
N MET A 1 -10.52 -7.56 -18.17
CA MET A 1 -9.64 -6.54 -17.53
C MET A 1 -8.95 -7.02 -16.23
N LEU A 2 -9.49 -7.96 -15.46
CA LEU A 2 -8.71 -8.74 -14.45
C LEU A 2 -8.55 -10.22 -14.82
N THR A 3 -9.12 -10.64 -15.95
CA THR A 3 -9.19 -12.01 -16.44
C THR A 3 -8.30 -12.25 -17.67
N GLU A 4 -7.44 -11.30 -18.02
CA GLU A 4 -6.54 -11.40 -19.17
C GLU A 4 -5.11 -11.67 -18.72
N ASP A 5 -4.42 -12.56 -19.43
CA ASP A 5 -3.06 -13.03 -19.09
C ASP A 5 -1.97 -11.94 -19.17
N ASN A 6 -2.31 -10.73 -19.66
CA ASN A 6 -1.36 -9.63 -19.88
C ASN A 6 -1.78 -8.37 -19.13
N TYR A 7 -1.49 -8.34 -17.83
CA TYR A 7 -1.61 -7.13 -17.02
C TYR A 7 -0.70 -6.03 -17.55
N THR A 8 -1.20 -4.79 -17.54
CA THR A 8 -0.46 -3.61 -17.98
C THR A 8 -0.25 -2.63 -16.82
N ARG A 9 0.46 -1.53 -17.07
CA ARG A 9 0.57 -0.39 -16.12
C ARG A 9 -0.79 0.16 -15.66
N ALA A 10 -1.89 -0.19 -16.33
CA ALA A 10 -3.24 0.17 -15.87
C ALA A 10 -3.58 -0.41 -14.48
N VAL A 11 -2.96 -1.53 -14.08
CA VAL A 11 -3.17 -2.12 -12.75
C VAL A 11 -2.69 -1.20 -11.63
N ASP A 12 -1.60 -0.45 -11.84
CA ASP A 12 -1.11 0.53 -10.86
C ASP A 12 -2.15 1.66 -10.63
N TRP A 13 -2.81 2.11 -11.70
CA TRP A 13 -3.85 3.13 -11.61
C TRP A 13 -5.12 2.61 -10.95
N TRP A 14 -5.47 1.33 -11.16
CA TRP A 14 -6.56 0.68 -10.44
C TRP A 14 -6.26 0.61 -8.93
N GLY A 15 -5.06 0.14 -8.57
CA GLY A 15 -4.61 0.10 -7.17
C GLY A 15 -4.56 1.48 -6.52
N MET A 16 -4.13 2.52 -7.26
CA MET A 16 -4.18 3.90 -6.78
C MET A 16 -5.62 4.35 -6.47
N GLY A 17 -6.60 3.95 -7.29
CA GLY A 17 -8.01 4.25 -7.07
C GLY A 17 -8.55 3.61 -5.78
N VAL A 18 -8.24 2.33 -5.57
CA VAL A 18 -8.61 1.61 -4.34
C VAL A 18 -7.98 2.27 -3.11
N LEU A 19 -6.69 2.63 -3.18
CA LEU A 19 -5.99 3.30 -2.09
C LEU A 19 -6.61 4.67 -1.75
N ILE A 20 -6.96 5.46 -2.76
CA ILE A 20 -7.61 6.77 -2.54
C ILE A 20 -8.99 6.59 -1.90
N PHE A 21 -9.76 5.60 -2.34
CA PHE A 21 -11.05 5.28 -1.73
C PHE A 21 -10.87 4.95 -0.24
N GLU A 22 -9.94 4.04 0.09
CA GLU A 22 -9.68 3.61 1.46
C GLU A 22 -9.22 4.77 2.34
N MET A 23 -8.36 5.66 1.85
CA MET A 23 -7.95 6.87 2.59
C MET A 23 -9.09 7.86 2.87
N LEU A 24 -10.12 7.91 2.00
CA LEU A 24 -11.26 8.82 2.13
C LEU A 24 -12.41 8.24 2.96
N VAL A 25 -12.69 6.95 2.79
CA VAL A 25 -13.85 6.26 3.37
C VAL A 25 -13.46 5.48 4.63
N GLY A 26 -12.22 5.00 4.72
CA GLY A 26 -11.71 4.18 5.83
C GLY A 26 -12.06 2.69 5.71
N GLU A 27 -12.71 2.28 4.63
CA GLU A 27 -13.15 0.90 4.37
C GLU A 27 -12.76 0.48 2.94
N SER A 28 -12.70 -0.83 2.69
CA SER A 28 -12.46 -1.36 1.34
C SER A 28 -13.64 -1.03 0.41
N PRO A 29 -13.41 -0.63 -0.85
CA PRO A 29 -14.49 -0.45 -1.84
C PRO A 29 -15.18 -1.78 -2.21
N PHE A 30 -14.53 -2.91 -1.96
CA PHE A 30 -15.04 -4.27 -2.21
C PHE A 30 -14.99 -5.05 -0.89
N PRO A 31 -16.09 -5.12 -0.13
CA PRO A 31 -16.16 -5.85 1.12
C PRO A 31 -16.39 -7.36 0.88
N GLY A 32 -15.97 -8.20 1.82
CA GLY A 32 -16.23 -9.63 1.79
C GLY A 32 -15.03 -10.47 2.23
N GLU A 33 -15.23 -11.79 2.27
CA GLU A 33 -14.13 -12.76 2.36
C GLU A 33 -13.44 -12.94 1.00
N ILE A 34 -12.32 -13.67 0.95
CA ILE A 34 -11.45 -13.77 -0.25
C ILE A 34 -12.22 -14.06 -1.55
N GLU A 35 -13.13 -15.04 -1.54
CA GLU A 35 -13.89 -15.44 -2.72
C GLU A 35 -14.97 -14.41 -3.11
N GLU A 36 -15.61 -13.77 -2.12
CA GLU A 36 -16.63 -12.75 -2.32
C GLU A 36 -16.03 -11.44 -2.84
N VAL A 37 -14.83 -11.07 -2.34
CA VAL A 37 -14.09 -9.90 -2.81
C VAL A 37 -13.73 -10.04 -4.29
N LEU A 38 -13.32 -11.23 -4.74
CA LEU A 38 -13.03 -11.44 -6.16
C LEU A 38 -14.26 -11.27 -7.03
N ASP A 39 -15.41 -11.79 -6.58
CA ASP A 39 -16.68 -11.62 -7.29
C ASP A 39 -17.09 -10.15 -7.33
N SER A 40 -17.01 -9.45 -6.19
CA SER A 40 -17.34 -8.04 -6.08
C SER A 40 -16.43 -7.14 -6.92
N ILE A 41 -15.11 -7.41 -6.95
CA ILE A 41 -14.16 -6.68 -7.80
C ILE A 41 -14.51 -6.79 -9.29
N VAL A 42 -15.03 -7.95 -9.72
CA VAL A 42 -15.33 -8.21 -11.13
C VAL A 42 -16.70 -7.71 -11.53
N ASN A 43 -17.69 -7.79 -10.63
CA ASN A 43 -19.10 -7.65 -10.97
C ASN A 43 -19.79 -6.44 -10.34
N ASP A 44 -19.28 -5.88 -9.24
CA ASP A 44 -19.96 -4.82 -8.51
C ASP A 44 -19.40 -3.43 -8.82
N ASP A 45 -20.29 -2.44 -8.82
CA ASP A 45 -19.91 -1.03 -8.86
C ASP A 45 -19.57 -0.51 -7.45
N VAL A 46 -18.52 0.30 -7.35
CA VAL A 46 -18.08 0.90 -6.08
C VAL A 46 -19.12 1.88 -5.54
N HIS A 47 -19.52 1.69 -4.27
CA HIS A 47 -20.46 2.58 -3.59
C HIS A 47 -19.77 3.74 -2.89
N TYR A 48 -20.08 4.98 -3.29
CA TYR A 48 -19.52 6.20 -2.69
C TYR A 48 -20.53 6.85 -1.72
N PRO A 49 -20.16 7.07 -0.43
CA PRO A 49 -21.01 7.79 0.52
C PRO A 49 -21.36 9.21 0.05
N GLY A 50 -22.64 9.60 0.18
CA GLY A 50 -23.12 10.93 -0.25
C GLY A 50 -22.56 12.13 0.52
N CYS A 51 -21.81 11.91 1.61
CA CYS A 51 -21.09 12.95 2.35
C CYS A 51 -19.71 13.27 1.76
N LEU A 52 -19.23 12.50 0.78
CA LEU A 52 -17.97 12.80 0.09
C LEU A 52 -18.14 14.05 -0.77
N SER A 53 -17.28 15.05 -0.53
CA SER A 53 -17.29 16.26 -1.35
C SER A 53 -16.90 15.91 -2.79
N PRO A 54 -17.51 16.53 -3.83
CA PRO A 54 -17.08 16.35 -5.23
C PRO A 54 -15.59 16.67 -5.44
N ASP A 55 -15.06 17.55 -4.59
CA ASP A 55 -13.65 17.92 -4.52
C ASP A 55 -12.74 16.81 -4.00
N SER A 56 -13.23 15.91 -3.14
CA SER A 56 -12.49 14.77 -2.61
C SER A 56 -12.31 13.66 -3.65
N ILE A 57 -13.28 13.54 -4.56
CA ILE A 57 -13.26 12.59 -5.70
C ILE A 57 -12.33 13.09 -6.81
N SER A 58 -11.95 14.37 -6.76
CA SER A 58 -11.18 15.06 -7.79
C SER A 58 -9.73 15.30 -7.40
N ILE A 59 -8.99 14.24 -7.07
CA ILE A 59 -7.53 14.34 -6.88
C ILE A 59 -6.81 14.69 -8.20
N THR A 60 -7.47 14.44 -9.33
CA THR A 60 -6.94 14.68 -10.69
C THR A 60 -7.21 16.08 -11.22
N GLN A 61 -8.16 16.85 -10.65
CA GLN A 61 -8.53 18.17 -11.21
C GLN A 61 -8.12 19.36 -10.34
N LYS A 62 -7.80 19.16 -9.05
CA LYS A 62 -7.19 20.22 -8.23
C LYS A 62 -5.68 20.29 -8.50
N THR A 63 -5.19 21.50 -8.78
CA THR A 63 -3.83 21.80 -9.21
C THR A 63 -2.78 21.39 -8.17
N ILE A 64 -2.34 20.13 -8.21
CA ILE A 64 -1.14 19.69 -7.50
C ILE A 64 0.06 20.31 -8.21
N ASN A 65 0.83 21.11 -7.47
CA ASN A 65 2.13 21.57 -7.96
C ASN A 65 3.12 20.40 -7.86
N TRP A 66 3.19 19.60 -8.91
CA TRP A 66 4.03 18.40 -8.98
C TRP A 66 5.52 18.71 -8.81
N ASP A 67 5.99 19.86 -9.31
CA ASP A 67 7.39 20.29 -9.16
C ASP A 67 7.74 20.60 -7.70
N ALA A 68 6.86 21.32 -7.00
CA ALA A 68 7.04 21.62 -5.59
C ALA A 68 6.93 20.36 -4.71
N LEU A 69 6.08 19.40 -5.09
CA LEU A 69 5.97 18.11 -4.40
C LEU A 69 7.22 17.26 -4.61
N LEU A 70 7.70 17.12 -5.85
CA LEU A 70 8.89 16.35 -6.21
C LEU A 70 10.15 16.93 -5.53
N THR A 71 10.24 18.26 -5.43
CA THR A 71 11.34 18.94 -4.73
C THR A 71 11.15 19.03 -3.21
N ARG A 72 10.14 18.34 -2.65
CA ARG A 72 9.80 18.34 -1.20
C ARG A 72 9.59 19.73 -0.59
N LYS A 73 9.17 20.70 -1.40
CA LYS A 73 8.87 22.09 -0.98
C LYS A 73 7.46 22.25 -0.41
N CYS A 74 6.55 21.34 -0.76
CA CYS A 74 5.22 21.28 -0.15
C CYS A 74 5.32 20.72 1.27
N LYS A 75 4.91 21.49 2.28
CA LYS A 75 4.82 21.00 3.67
C LYS A 75 3.71 19.95 3.74
N PRO A 76 3.97 18.74 4.28
CA PRO A 76 2.93 17.73 4.42
C PRO A 76 1.85 18.21 5.41
N PRO A 77 0.57 17.87 5.17
CA PRO A 77 -0.55 18.33 6.00
C PRO A 77 -0.51 17.73 7.41
N PHE A 78 0.06 16.53 7.55
CA PHE A 78 0.27 15.87 8.84
C PHE A 78 1.77 15.70 9.08
N LEU A 79 2.23 16.16 10.25
CA LEU A 79 3.60 15.95 10.72
C LEU A 79 3.55 15.03 11.93
N THR A 80 4.24 13.89 11.83
CA THR A 80 4.38 12.96 12.95
C THR A 80 5.23 13.61 14.05
N LYS A 81 4.82 13.41 15.30
CA LYS A 81 5.65 13.78 16.46
C LYS A 81 6.62 12.63 16.72
N ILE A 82 7.88 12.83 16.34
CA ILE A 82 8.99 11.92 16.61
C ILE A 82 9.75 12.46 17.82
N LYS A 83 9.93 11.65 18.86
CA LYS A 83 10.62 12.07 20.09
C LYS A 83 12.13 12.10 19.93
N GLU A 84 12.68 11.09 19.26
CA GLU A 84 14.12 10.84 19.13
C GLU A 84 14.43 10.04 17.86
N SER A 85 15.71 9.94 17.49
CA SER A 85 16.12 9.26 16.24
C SER A 85 15.85 7.76 16.21
N VAL A 86 15.62 7.14 17.36
CA VAL A 86 15.31 5.71 17.53
C VAL A 86 13.85 5.46 17.94
N ASP A 87 13.00 6.48 17.79
CA ASP A 87 11.58 6.39 18.18
C ASP A 87 10.82 5.42 17.27
N VAL A 88 10.42 4.29 17.85
CA VAL A 88 9.62 3.26 17.19
C VAL A 88 8.13 3.34 17.52
N SER A 89 7.65 4.41 18.18
CA SER A 89 6.27 4.52 18.66
C SER A 89 5.19 4.64 17.57
N LYS A 90 5.58 4.77 16.30
CA LYS A 90 4.68 4.77 15.14
C LYS A 90 4.58 3.41 14.45
N PHE A 91 5.33 2.42 14.94
CA PHE A 91 5.27 1.04 14.51
C PHE A 91 4.50 0.22 15.55
N ASP A 92 3.96 -0.92 15.13
CA ASP A 92 3.21 -1.78 16.02
C ASP A 92 4.13 -2.42 17.08
N SER A 93 3.70 -2.32 18.34
CA SER A 93 4.43 -2.83 19.49
C SER A 93 4.67 -4.34 19.46
N GLU A 94 3.81 -5.10 18.77
CA GLU A 94 4.00 -6.53 18.58
C GLU A 94 5.35 -6.84 17.92
N PHE A 95 5.81 -5.98 17.00
CA PHE A 95 7.10 -6.16 16.34
C PHE A 95 8.25 -5.43 17.03
N THR A 96 8.02 -4.23 17.58
CA THR A 96 9.12 -3.45 18.18
C THR A 96 9.61 -4.02 19.51
N THR A 97 8.84 -4.90 20.13
CA THR A 97 9.22 -5.62 21.36
C THR A 97 9.99 -6.91 21.08
N LEU A 98 10.03 -7.37 19.83
CA LEU A 98 10.80 -8.53 19.42
C LEU A 98 12.30 -8.22 19.41
N GLN A 99 13.12 -9.25 19.64
CA GLN A 99 14.55 -9.10 19.49
C GLN A 99 14.91 -8.93 18.01
N PRO A 100 15.67 -7.88 17.64
CA PRO A 100 16.08 -7.65 16.25
C PRO A 100 17.22 -8.61 15.89
N THR A 101 16.89 -9.87 15.71
CA THR A 101 17.82 -10.94 15.33
C THR A 101 17.40 -11.52 13.98
N LEU A 102 18.37 -12.08 13.25
CA LEU A 102 18.07 -12.89 12.08
C LEU A 102 17.73 -14.30 12.58
N PRO A 103 16.45 -14.72 12.60
CA PRO A 103 16.12 -16.07 12.99
C PRO A 103 16.75 -17.06 12.00
N PRO A 104 17.33 -18.17 12.47
CA PRO A 104 17.85 -19.18 11.57
C PRO A 104 16.71 -19.77 10.74
N PRO A 105 16.98 -20.22 9.50
CA PRO A 105 15.97 -20.87 8.69
C PRO A 105 15.42 -22.13 9.40
N PRO A 106 14.12 -22.46 9.22
CA PRO A 106 13.50 -23.61 9.87
C PRO A 106 14.13 -24.95 9.52
N VAL A 107 14.78 -25.01 8.34
CA VAL A 107 15.47 -26.20 7.85
C VAL A 107 16.97 -25.96 7.95
N SER A 108 17.67 -26.82 8.68
CA SER A 108 19.14 -26.86 8.73
C SER A 108 19.76 -27.44 7.43
N CYS A 109 19.16 -27.10 6.29
CA CYS A 109 19.67 -27.46 4.98
C CYS A 109 20.72 -26.41 4.59
N SER A 110 21.99 -26.79 4.67
CA SER A 110 23.06 -25.98 4.07
C SER A 110 22.79 -25.89 2.57
N LEU A 111 22.66 -24.66 2.05
CA LEU A 111 22.53 -24.43 0.61
C LEU A 111 23.70 -25.07 -0.14
N SER A 112 23.42 -25.68 -1.29
CA SER A 112 24.47 -26.18 -2.17
C SER A 112 25.27 -25.00 -2.76
N PRO A 113 26.51 -25.23 -3.25
CA PRO A 113 27.26 -24.19 -3.95
C PRO A 113 26.47 -23.56 -5.12
N GLU A 114 25.73 -24.38 -5.89
CA GLU A 114 24.89 -23.92 -7.00
C GLU A 114 23.73 -23.02 -6.54
N GLN A 115 23.13 -23.29 -5.38
CA GLN A 115 22.09 -22.42 -4.80
C GLN A 115 22.68 -21.13 -4.24
N GLN A 116 23.90 -21.19 -3.72
CA GLN A 116 24.59 -20.02 -3.20
C GLN A 116 25.02 -19.07 -4.33
N ASP A 117 25.38 -19.64 -5.49
CA ASP A 117 25.73 -18.88 -6.71
C ASP A 117 24.57 -17.99 -7.19
N ALA A 118 23.32 -18.37 -6.90
CA ALA A 118 22.13 -17.55 -7.22
C ALA A 118 22.04 -16.21 -6.45
N PHE A 119 22.89 -16.00 -5.44
CA PHE A 119 22.97 -14.74 -4.68
C PHE A 119 24.20 -13.89 -5.06
N THR A 120 24.92 -14.24 -6.13
CA THR A 120 26.21 -13.62 -6.48
C THR A 120 26.10 -12.43 -7.44
N ASP A 121 24.89 -11.98 -7.76
CA ASP A 121 24.65 -10.79 -8.59
C ASP A 121 24.97 -9.48 -7.86
#